data_AF-A0A7S3GAZ1-F1
#
_entry.id   AF-A0A7S3GAZ1-F1
#
_cell.length_a   1.000
_cell.length_b   1.000
_cell.length_c   1.000
_cell.angle_alpha   90.00
_cell.angle_beta   90.00
_cell.angle_gamma   90.00
#
_symmetry.space_group_name_H-M   'P 1'
#
loop_
_entity.id
_entity.type
_entity.pdbx_description
1 polymer ?
#
loop_
_entity_poly.entity_id
_entity_poly.type
_entity_poly.pdbx_seq_one_letter_code
_entity_poly.pdbx_strand_id
1 'polypeptide(L)'
;MYKGKFFALSSADALSSFLRTPWKYTDGKLPLKLPHVVPENEAQRTLPIGNLPTLGYLEQTVSAVLLSALNEVGKERPFLPSADAKTSAVRLLAGIIRANNPNAKPFQKRRAEEELAKMREDMTLVDYLSEKLAKRGGGESDEEVNSKLERYNELEEGRVYAPSSH
;
A
#
# COMPACT_ATOMS: atom_id res chain seq x y z
N MET A 1 8.40 46.88 -36.26
CA MET A 1 6.96 46.87 -36.56
C MET A 1 6.70 45.81 -37.61
N TYR A 2 5.76 44.90 -37.40
CA TYR A 2 5.40 43.85 -38.38
C TYR A 2 3.87 43.70 -38.43
N LYS A 3 3.28 43.70 -39.63
CA LYS A 3 1.81 43.72 -39.85
C LYS A 3 1.07 44.76 -38.99
N GLY A 4 1.58 45.99 -38.91
CA GLY A 4 0.94 47.07 -38.15
C GLY A 4 1.07 46.97 -36.63
N LYS A 5 1.74 45.94 -36.09
CA LYS A 5 1.88 45.70 -34.65
C LYS A 5 3.32 45.94 -34.17
N PHE A 6 3.44 46.37 -32.92
CA PHE A 6 4.71 46.49 -32.20
C PHE A 6 4.94 45.23 -31.37
N PHE A 7 6.16 44.69 -31.44
CA PHE A 7 6.58 43.49 -30.71
C PHE A 7 7.76 43.88 -29.82
N ALA A 8 7.67 43.54 -28.54
CA ALA A 8 8.78 43.64 -27.60
C ALA A 8 9.54 42.31 -27.59
N LEU A 9 10.87 42.36 -27.65
CA LEU A 9 11.74 41.19 -27.72
C LEU A 9 12.77 41.25 -26.59
N SER A 10 13.08 40.09 -26.02
CA SER A 10 13.89 39.99 -24.79
C SER A 10 15.39 40.21 -25.01
N SER A 11 15.89 40.03 -26.24
CA SER A 11 17.31 40.19 -26.58
C SER A 11 17.52 40.55 -28.05
N ALA A 12 18.74 40.98 -28.39
CA ALA A 12 19.13 41.26 -29.78
C ALA A 12 19.07 40.00 -30.67
N ASP A 13 19.41 38.83 -30.13
CA ASP A 13 19.31 37.56 -30.84
C ASP A 13 17.85 37.14 -31.11
N ALA A 14 16.95 37.43 -30.17
CA ALA A 14 15.52 37.26 -30.34
C ALA A 14 14.96 38.20 -31.42
N LEU A 15 15.47 39.44 -31.49
CA LEU A 15 15.18 40.38 -32.57
C LEU A 15 15.65 39.87 -33.92
N SER A 16 16.90 39.43 -34.04
CA SER A 16 17.45 38.89 -35.29
C SER A 16 16.65 37.67 -35.77
N SER A 17 16.33 36.76 -34.86
CA SER A 17 15.53 35.56 -35.14
C SER A 17 14.10 35.90 -35.58
N PHE A 18 13.47 36.88 -34.93
CA PHE A 18 12.14 37.37 -35.27
C PHE A 18 12.12 38.05 -36.65
N LEU A 19 13.11 38.91 -36.95
CA LEU A 19 13.21 39.60 -38.24
C LEU A 19 13.42 38.64 -39.41
N ARG A 20 14.13 37.52 -39.18
CA ARG A 20 14.38 36.49 -40.21
C ARG A 20 13.11 35.72 -40.59
N THR A 21 12.26 35.38 -39.62
CA THR A 21 11.03 34.61 -39.86
C THR A 21 9.86 35.09 -38.98
N PRO A 22 9.33 36.29 -39.20
CA PRO A 22 8.31 36.87 -38.32
C PRO A 22 6.98 36.11 -38.36
N TRP A 23 6.61 35.54 -39.52
CA TRP A 23 5.36 34.76 -39.69
C TRP A 23 5.29 33.53 -38.78
N LYS A 24 6.43 32.92 -38.40
CA LYS A 24 6.43 31.78 -37.48
C LYS A 24 5.87 32.12 -36.10
N TYR A 25 6.06 33.37 -35.67
CA TYR A 25 5.64 33.86 -34.37
C TYR A 25 4.27 34.56 -34.42
N THR A 26 3.88 35.09 -35.59
CA THR A 26 2.60 35.81 -35.73
C THR A 26 1.47 34.99 -36.32
N ASP A 27 1.78 34.00 -37.16
CA ASP A 27 0.79 33.21 -37.91
C ASP A 27 0.70 31.76 -37.36
N GLY A 28 1.19 31.56 -36.14
CA GLY A 28 1.07 30.30 -35.42
C GLY A 28 -0.41 29.93 -35.21
N LYS A 29 -0.87 28.88 -35.87
CA LYS A 29 -2.17 28.28 -35.55
C LYS A 29 -2.02 27.59 -34.19
N LEU A 30 -2.73 28.10 -33.19
CA LEU A 30 -2.93 27.37 -31.95
C LEU A 30 -3.46 25.97 -32.32
N PRO A 31 -2.94 24.89 -31.73
CA PRO A 31 -3.55 23.58 -31.92
C PRO A 31 -5.03 23.69 -31.57
N LEU A 32 -5.90 23.29 -32.50
CA LEU A 32 -7.36 23.39 -32.36
C LEU A 32 -7.88 22.69 -31.10
N LYS A 33 -7.10 21.73 -30.59
CA LYS A 33 -7.33 21.00 -29.36
C LYS A 33 -6.40 21.55 -28.30
N LEU A 34 -6.94 22.38 -27.41
CA LEU A 34 -6.42 22.42 -26.05
C LEU A 34 -6.50 20.98 -25.48
N PRO A 35 -5.54 20.49 -24.67
CA PRO A 35 -5.86 19.36 -23.79
C PRO A 35 -7.15 19.76 -23.08
N HIS A 36 -8.20 18.94 -23.20
CA HIS A 36 -9.54 19.31 -22.74
C HIS A 36 -9.39 19.91 -21.34
N VAL A 37 -9.59 21.24 -21.22
CA VAL A 37 -9.75 21.86 -19.92
C VAL A 37 -11.08 21.31 -19.50
N VAL A 38 -11.06 20.17 -18.83
CA VAL A 38 -12.26 19.48 -18.41
C VAL A 38 -12.98 20.50 -17.53
N PRO A 39 -14.16 21.02 -17.94
CA PRO A 39 -14.95 21.89 -17.06
C PRO A 39 -14.99 21.27 -15.66
N GLU A 40 -14.95 22.02 -14.55
CA GLU A 40 -14.99 21.41 -13.19
C GLU A 40 -16.17 20.42 -13.04
N ASN A 41 -17.26 20.73 -13.75
CA ASN A 41 -18.48 19.97 -13.95
C ASN A 41 -18.36 18.72 -14.87
N GLU A 42 -17.34 18.63 -15.73
CA GLU A 42 -16.98 17.42 -16.51
C GLU A 42 -15.75 16.69 -15.96
N ALA A 43 -14.91 17.32 -15.12
CA ALA A 43 -13.90 16.63 -14.32
C ALA A 43 -14.56 15.64 -13.35
N GLN A 44 -15.85 15.88 -13.07
CA GLN A 44 -16.80 14.99 -12.39
C GLN A 44 -17.41 13.89 -13.27
N ARG A 45 -17.06 13.80 -14.56
CA ARG A 45 -17.14 12.51 -15.27
C ARG A 45 -15.95 11.64 -14.84
N THR A 46 -15.74 11.51 -13.53
CA THR A 46 -15.05 10.35 -13.01
C THR A 46 -15.88 9.16 -13.49
N LEU A 47 -15.30 8.34 -14.36
CA LEU A 47 -15.93 7.08 -14.71
C LEU A 47 -16.25 6.39 -13.39
N PRO A 48 -17.52 6.01 -13.14
CA PRO A 48 -17.87 5.27 -11.94
C PRO A 48 -16.90 4.10 -11.80
N ILE A 49 -16.42 3.81 -10.59
CA ILE A 49 -15.38 2.78 -10.38
C ILE A 49 -15.77 1.45 -11.04
N GLY A 50 -17.07 1.10 -11.04
CA GLY A 50 -17.61 -0.10 -11.69
C GLY A 50 -17.55 -0.13 -13.23
N ASN A 51 -17.29 1.00 -13.89
CA ASN A 51 -17.18 1.11 -15.35
C ASN A 51 -15.72 1.19 -15.82
N LEU A 52 -14.75 1.13 -14.90
CA LEU A 52 -13.34 1.15 -15.25
C LEU A 52 -12.89 -0.22 -15.81
N PRO A 53 -11.93 -0.24 -16.74
CA PRO A 53 -11.18 -1.46 -17.05
C PRO A 53 -10.55 -2.04 -15.78
N THR A 54 -10.33 -3.36 -15.75
CA THR A 54 -9.84 -4.09 -14.57
C THR A 54 -8.61 -3.45 -13.92
N LEU A 55 -7.65 -2.96 -14.73
CA LEU A 55 -6.46 -2.27 -14.22
C LEU A 55 -6.81 -1.01 -13.42
N GLY A 56 -7.64 -0.12 -13.99
CA GLY A 56 -8.05 1.11 -13.33
C GLY A 56 -8.90 0.86 -12.09
N TYR A 57 -9.73 -0.20 -12.11
CA TYR A 57 -10.46 -0.64 -10.92
C TYR A 57 -9.51 -1.04 -9.78
N LEU A 58 -8.50 -1.89 -10.07
CA LEU A 58 -7.55 -2.35 -9.06
C LEU A 58 -6.68 -1.21 -8.52
N GLU A 59 -6.22 -0.33 -9.41
CA GLU A 59 -5.46 0.87 -9.04
C GLU A 59 -6.24 1.78 -8.09
N GLN A 60 -7.54 1.93 -8.28
CA GLN A 60 -8.34 2.85 -7.44
C GLN A 60 -8.90 2.21 -6.17
N THR A 61 -9.07 0.88 -6.13
CA THR A 61 -9.76 0.22 -5.01
C THR A 61 -8.82 -0.46 -4.02
N VAL A 62 -7.80 -1.18 -4.48
CA VAL A 62 -7.00 -2.06 -3.62
C VAL A 62 -5.52 -1.69 -3.57
N SER A 63 -5.01 -0.93 -4.53
CA SER A 63 -3.56 -0.67 -4.68
C SER A 63 -2.91 -0.12 -3.42
N ALA A 64 -3.48 0.93 -2.83
CA ALA A 64 -2.93 1.62 -1.67
C ALA A 64 -2.89 0.70 -0.44
N VAL A 65 -3.97 -0.04 -0.20
CA VAL A 65 -4.07 -0.98 0.93
C VAL A 65 -3.10 -2.14 0.76
N LEU A 66 -3.01 -2.72 -0.45
CA LEU A 66 -2.07 -3.81 -0.73
C LEU A 66 -0.62 -3.35 -0.62
N LEU A 67 -0.29 -2.16 -1.13
CA LEU A 67 1.07 -1.63 -1.06
C LEU A 67 1.50 -1.40 0.40
N SER A 68 0.63 -0.80 1.22
CA SER A 68 0.90 -0.61 2.65
C SER A 68 1.09 -1.95 3.34
N ALA A 69 0.17 -2.89 3.13
CA ALA A 69 0.21 -4.19 3.79
C ALA A 69 1.44 -5.02 3.36
N LEU A 70 1.81 -5.00 2.08
CA LEU A 70 3.02 -5.67 1.59
C LEU A 70 4.30 -5.05 2.15
N ASN A 71 4.33 -3.72 2.32
CA ASN A 71 5.46 -3.03 2.94
C ASN A 71 5.61 -3.41 4.42
N GLU A 72 4.51 -3.49 5.15
CA GLU A 72 4.50 -3.97 6.55
C GLU A 72 4.98 -5.41 6.66
N VAL A 73 4.41 -6.32 5.86
CA VAL A 73 4.83 -7.73 5.82
C VAL A 73 6.31 -7.87 5.45
N GLY A 74 6.80 -7.07 4.50
CA GLY A 74 8.20 -7.07 4.09
C GLY A 74 9.18 -6.61 5.17
N LYS A 75 8.73 -5.71 6.06
CA LYS A 75 9.49 -5.26 7.24
C LYS A 75 9.47 -6.31 8.36
N GLU A 76 8.30 -6.89 8.63
CA GLU A 76 8.11 -7.84 9.74
C GLU A 76 8.68 -9.23 9.44
N ARG A 77 8.75 -9.65 8.16
CA ARG A 77 9.24 -10.98 7.72
C ARG A 77 8.63 -12.13 8.54
N PRO A 78 7.30 -12.30 8.48
CA PRO A 78 6.58 -13.16 9.40
C PRO A 78 6.97 -14.63 9.27
N PHE A 79 7.20 -15.26 10.42
CA PHE A 79 7.32 -16.70 10.56
C PHE A 79 6.37 -17.16 11.67
N LEU A 80 5.44 -18.06 11.33
CA LEU A 80 4.52 -18.62 12.30
C LEU A 80 4.96 -20.07 12.54
N PRO A 81 5.00 -20.55 13.79
CA PRO A 81 5.38 -21.93 14.08
C PRO A 81 4.56 -22.96 13.28
N SER A 82 3.27 -22.65 13.10
CA SER A 82 2.28 -23.51 12.44
C SER A 82 2.33 -23.53 10.90
N ALA A 83 3.22 -22.78 10.26
CA ALA A 83 3.10 -22.51 8.81
C ALA A 83 4.44 -22.29 8.10
N ASP A 84 4.44 -22.48 6.78
CA ASP A 84 5.55 -22.06 5.94
C ASP A 84 5.57 -20.52 5.80
N ALA A 85 6.74 -19.98 5.43
CA ALA A 85 6.94 -18.54 5.31
C ALA A 85 5.92 -17.86 4.37
N LYS A 86 5.48 -18.55 3.30
CA LYS A 86 4.47 -18.02 2.39
C LYS A 86 3.11 -17.93 3.06
N THR A 87 2.66 -18.98 3.74
CA THR A 87 1.37 -18.97 4.42
C THR A 87 1.36 -17.96 5.57
N SER A 88 2.45 -17.82 6.32
CA SER A 88 2.58 -16.78 7.35
C SER A 88 2.47 -15.38 6.76
N ALA A 89 3.15 -15.11 5.65
CA ALA A 89 3.05 -13.84 4.95
C ALA A 89 1.62 -13.55 4.46
N VAL A 90 0.95 -14.54 3.87
CA VAL A 90 -0.44 -14.38 3.39
C VAL A 90 -1.40 -14.14 4.56
N ARG A 91 -1.24 -14.84 5.68
CA ARG A 91 -2.07 -14.66 6.88
C ARG A 91 -1.90 -13.27 7.49
N LEU A 92 -0.65 -12.82 7.64
CA LEU A 92 -0.36 -11.49 8.14
C LEU A 92 -0.92 -10.41 7.20
N LEU A 93 -0.71 -10.56 5.89
CA LEU A 93 -1.26 -9.67 4.87
C LEU A 93 -2.78 -9.56 4.98
N ALA A 94 -3.48 -10.69 5.08
CA ALA A 94 -4.93 -10.71 5.23
C ALA A 94 -5.39 -10.04 6.53
N GLY A 95 -4.67 -10.25 7.64
CA GLY A 95 -4.94 -9.59 8.92
C GLY A 95 -4.83 -8.07 8.82
N ILE A 96 -3.74 -7.56 8.22
CA ILE A 96 -3.51 -6.12 8.02
C ILE A 96 -4.61 -5.50 7.15
N ILE A 97 -4.98 -6.16 6.05
CA ILE A 97 -6.05 -5.67 5.16
C ILE A 97 -7.40 -5.62 5.90
N ARG A 98 -7.72 -6.64 6.71
CA ARG A 98 -8.97 -6.69 7.48
C ARG A 98 -9.02 -5.61 8.56
N ALA A 99 -7.92 -5.38 9.28
CA ALA A 99 -7.83 -4.35 10.32
C ALA A 99 -7.93 -2.94 9.73
N ASN A 100 -7.37 -2.71 8.55
CA ASN A 100 -7.35 -1.41 7.88
C ASN A 100 -8.53 -1.17 6.93
N ASN A 101 -9.55 -2.02 6.92
CA ASN A 101 -10.70 -1.86 6.03
C ASN A 101 -11.59 -0.67 6.48
N PRO A 102 -11.71 0.41 5.68
CA PRO A 102 -12.50 1.59 6.04
C PRO A 102 -14.02 1.31 6.09
N ASN A 103 -14.47 0.27 5.38
CA ASN A 103 -15.89 -0.10 5.30
C ASN A 103 -16.30 -1.10 6.39
N ALA A 104 -15.38 -1.56 7.23
CA ALA A 104 -15.68 -2.51 8.30
C ALA A 104 -16.48 -1.86 9.42
N LYS A 105 -17.41 -2.62 10.03
CA LYS A 105 -18.13 -2.16 11.22
C LYS A 105 -17.15 -2.01 12.41
N PRO A 106 -17.39 -1.11 13.37
CA PRO A 106 -16.47 -0.90 14.51
C PRO A 106 -16.12 -2.17 15.28
N PHE A 107 -17.10 -3.07 15.50
CA PHE A 107 -16.86 -4.36 16.15
C PHE A 107 -15.96 -5.28 15.32
N GLN A 108 -16.14 -5.33 14.00
CA GLN A 108 -15.33 -6.16 13.11
C GLN A 108 -13.90 -5.64 13.04
N LYS A 109 -13.73 -4.31 13.04
CA LYS A 109 -12.42 -3.68 13.04
C LYS A 109 -11.65 -4.01 14.32
N ARG A 110 -12.26 -3.82 15.50
CA ARG A 110 -11.65 -4.20 16.79
C ARG A 110 -11.25 -5.67 16.83
N ARG A 111 -12.14 -6.57 16.41
CA ARG A 111 -11.82 -8.00 16.35
C ARG A 111 -10.65 -8.31 15.42
N ALA A 112 -10.58 -7.66 14.25
CA ALA A 112 -9.48 -7.85 13.31
C ALA A 112 -8.15 -7.30 13.87
N GLU A 113 -8.18 -6.17 14.58
CA GLU A 113 -7.03 -5.60 15.27
C GLU A 113 -6.52 -6.52 16.40
N GLU A 114 -7.43 -7.09 17.19
CA GLU A 114 -7.10 -8.08 18.24
C GLU A 114 -6.52 -9.37 17.65
N GLU A 115 -7.11 -9.89 16.57
CA GLU A 115 -6.59 -11.06 15.84
C GLU A 115 -5.18 -10.79 15.28
N LEU A 116 -4.95 -9.59 14.73
CA LEU A 116 -3.65 -9.17 14.20
C LEU A 116 -2.60 -9.02 15.32
N ALA A 117 -2.97 -8.44 16.45
CA ALA A 117 -2.08 -8.27 17.60
C ALA A 117 -1.63 -9.64 18.16
N LYS A 118 -2.56 -10.57 18.34
CA LYS A 118 -2.25 -11.95 18.77
C LYS A 118 -1.31 -12.65 17.80
N MET A 119 -1.52 -12.47 16.50
CA MET A 119 -0.64 -13.07 15.49
C MET A 119 0.78 -12.53 15.59
N ARG A 120 0.96 -11.22 15.82
CA ARG A 120 2.27 -10.60 16.03
C ARG A 120 2.95 -11.12 17.30
N GLU A 121 2.21 -11.26 18.39
CA GLU A 121 2.72 -11.89 19.61
C GLU A 121 3.18 -13.33 19.35
N ASP A 122 2.35 -14.11 18.65
CA ASP A 122 2.63 -15.50 18.33
C ASP A 122 3.91 -15.65 17.46
N MET A 123 4.20 -14.69 16.58
CA MET A 123 5.44 -14.66 15.80
C MET A 123 6.68 -14.40 16.67
N THR A 124 6.58 -13.55 17.69
CA THR A 124 7.72 -13.24 18.59
C THR A 124 7.99 -14.34 19.63
N LEU A 125 7.10 -15.33 19.77
CA LEU A 125 7.29 -16.47 20.68
C LEU A 125 8.57 -17.25 20.37
N VAL A 126 8.88 -17.46 19.09
CA VAL A 126 10.06 -18.22 18.65
C VAL A 126 11.33 -17.55 19.17
N ASP A 127 11.46 -16.25 18.91
CA ASP A 127 12.63 -15.47 19.33
C ASP A 127 12.76 -15.45 20.85
N TYR A 128 11.65 -15.16 21.56
CA TYR A 128 11.62 -15.14 23.02
C TYR A 128 12.04 -16.48 23.64
N LEU A 129 11.47 -17.59 23.16
CA LEU A 129 11.76 -18.93 23.67
C LEU A 129 13.19 -19.34 23.33
N SER A 130 13.68 -19.04 22.13
CA SER A 130 15.05 -19.35 21.72
C SER A 130 16.08 -18.66 22.62
N GLU A 131 15.90 -17.37 22.92
CA GLU A 131 16.80 -16.62 23.80
C GLU A 131 16.73 -17.10 25.25
N LYS A 132 15.52 -17.32 25.77
CA LYS A 132 15.31 -17.72 27.16
C LYS A 132 15.83 -19.13 27.41
N LEU A 133 15.58 -20.06 26.49
CA LEU A 133 16.09 -21.43 26.61
C LEU A 133 17.61 -21.49 26.45
N ALA A 134 18.21 -20.67 25.57
CA ALA A 134 19.67 -20.59 25.43
C ALA A 134 20.36 -20.06 26.69
N LYS A 135 19.72 -19.12 27.41
CA LYS A 135 20.22 -18.56 28.69
C LYS A 135 19.98 -19.49 29.88
N ARG A 136 18.97 -20.38 29.80
CA ARG A 136 18.56 -21.32 30.85
C ARG A 136 19.43 -22.58 30.82
N GLY A 137 20.73 -22.41 31.03
CA GLY A 137 21.64 -23.50 31.35
C GLY A 137 21.38 -24.04 32.77
N GLY A 138 20.27 -24.76 32.95
CA GLY A 138 19.97 -25.52 34.17
C GLY A 138 19.11 -24.80 35.22
N GLY A 139 17.82 -25.17 35.27
CA GLY A 139 17.12 -25.37 36.55
C GLY A 139 16.50 -24.16 37.25
N GLU A 140 15.56 -23.44 36.63
CA GLU A 140 14.49 -22.77 37.39
C GLU A 140 13.23 -22.60 36.54
N SER A 141 12.06 -22.90 37.08
CA SER A 141 10.76 -22.95 36.37
C SER A 141 10.07 -21.60 36.37
N ASP A 142 10.37 -20.77 35.36
CA ASP A 142 9.58 -19.58 35.05
C ASP A 142 8.19 -20.01 34.55
N GLU A 143 7.15 -19.76 35.34
CA GLU A 143 5.74 -20.05 35.01
C GLU A 143 5.33 -19.36 33.69
N GLU A 144 5.87 -18.18 33.42
CA GLU A 144 5.68 -17.45 32.16
C GLU A 144 6.29 -18.19 30.95
N VAL A 145 7.47 -18.79 31.11
CA VAL A 145 8.14 -19.54 30.04
C VAL A 145 7.34 -20.80 29.72
N ASN A 146 6.84 -21.50 30.75
CA ASN A 146 6.01 -22.69 30.54
C ASN A 146 4.69 -22.33 29.83
N SER A 147 4.01 -21.25 30.23
CA SER A 147 2.79 -20.79 29.57
C SER A 147 3.02 -20.44 28.09
N LYS A 148 4.11 -19.74 27.78
CA LYS A 148 4.49 -19.43 26.39
C LYS A 148 4.90 -20.67 25.58
N LEU A 149 5.51 -21.66 26.24
CA LEU A 149 5.85 -22.94 25.62
C LEU A 149 4.60 -23.75 25.27
N GLU A 150 3.61 -23.80 26.16
CA GLU A 150 2.31 -24.43 25.89
C GLU A 150 1.62 -23.77 24.70
N ARG A 151 1.59 -22.43 24.69
CA ARG A 151 1.04 -21.65 23.56
C ARG A 151 1.75 -21.97 22.24
N TYR A 152 3.08 -22.10 22.25
CA TYR A 152 3.85 -22.49 21.08
C TYR A 152 3.47 -23.87 20.56
N ASN A 153 3.30 -24.85 21.46
CA ASN A 153 2.90 -26.20 21.09
C ASN A 153 1.48 -26.24 20.49
N GLU A 154 0.54 -25.46 21.03
CA GLU A 154 -0.81 -25.32 20.44
C GLU A 154 -0.77 -24.77 19.01
N LEU A 155 0.16 -23.86 18.72
CA LEU A 155 0.37 -23.29 17.40
C LEU A 155 0.92 -24.34 16.45
N GLU A 156 2.01 -25.03 16.81
CA GLU A 156 2.63 -26.12 16.02
C GLU A 156 1.62 -27.20 15.62
N GLU A 157 0.73 -27.57 16.52
CA GLU A 157 -0.34 -28.56 16.25
C GLU A 157 -1.43 -28.04 15.28
N GLY A 158 -1.33 -26.80 14.81
CA GLY A 158 -2.21 -26.21 13.81
C GLY A 158 -3.61 -25.84 14.31
N ARG A 159 -3.86 -25.90 15.63
CA ARG A 159 -5.20 -25.72 16.21
C ARG A 159 -5.71 -24.27 16.16
N VAL A 160 -4.83 -23.29 16.06
CA VAL A 160 -5.16 -21.86 16.23
C VAL A 160 -5.52 -21.15 14.92
N TYR A 161 -4.86 -21.53 13.81
CA TYR A 161 -5.03 -20.87 12.50
C TYR A 161 -5.56 -21.83 11.41
N ALA A 162 -6.17 -22.95 11.82
CA ALA A 162 -6.85 -23.85 10.90
C ALA A 162 -7.91 -23.09 10.09
N PRO A 163 -8.03 -23.32 8.78
CA PRO A 163 -9.11 -22.74 8.01
C PRO A 163 -10.43 -23.23 8.61
N SER A 164 -11.33 -22.29 8.92
CA SER A 164 -12.68 -22.63 9.35
C SER A 164 -13.35 -23.42 8.23
N SER A 165 -13.52 -24.72 8.44
CA SER A 165 -14.28 -25.60 7.54
C SER A 165 -15.68 -25.03 7.38
N HIS A 166 -15.96 -24.45 6.23
CA HIS A 166 -17.29 -24.06 5.78
C HIS A 166 -17.88 -25.17 4.91
#